data_AF-A0A1A8CAQ8-F1
#
_entry.id   AF-A0A1A8CAQ8-F1
#
_cell.length_a   1.000
_cell.length_b   1.000
_cell.length_c   1.000
_cell.angle_alpha   90.00
_cell.angle_beta   90.00
_cell.angle_gamma   90.00
#
_symmetry.space_group_name_H-M   'P 1'
#
loop_
_entity.id
_entity.type
_entity.pdbx_description
1 polymer ?
#
loop_
_entity_poly.entity_id
_entity_poly.type
_entity_poly.pdbx_seq_one_letter_code
_entity_poly.pdbx_strand_id
1 'polypeptide(L)'
;STQATASCDQGRSSVVTVRCSPEKSERGELSVPSSCPAGTCDGCTFHFLWESASACPLCTEDDYHQIEGVCKRGVQETLFVWKEPKLCTKGVPLPPPSSAPCEVIALWLKVGLGVGAIKAVLLVCLTFYFWKKNKRLEYKYSRLVMSANKECELPAADSCALAEGEEPDDDVVYTQKPSLLGKLRAIANKHEVAENSESVQLNPQSDRWVMG
;
A
#
# COMPACT_ATOMS: atom_id res chain seq x y z
N SER A 1 59.65 -38.89 13.55
CA SER A 1 61.11 -39.12 13.54
C SER A 1 61.44 -39.82 12.23
N THR A 2 62.27 -39.23 11.38
CA THR A 2 62.70 -39.84 10.12
C THR A 2 63.72 -40.96 10.32
N GLN A 3 64.07 -41.28 11.57
CA GLN A 3 64.97 -42.36 11.90
C GLN A 3 64.28 -43.72 11.66
N ALA A 4 64.85 -44.50 10.75
CA ALA A 4 64.44 -45.86 10.49
C ALA A 4 64.55 -46.71 11.76
N THR A 5 63.60 -47.61 11.96
CA THR A 5 63.58 -48.58 13.07
C THR A 5 63.44 -49.97 12.49
N ALA A 6 63.75 -51.00 13.28
CA ALA A 6 63.61 -52.40 12.84
C ALA A 6 62.20 -52.79 12.34
N SER A 7 61.17 -52.01 12.69
CA SER A 7 59.78 -52.21 12.26
C SER A 7 59.31 -51.24 11.18
N CYS A 8 60.04 -50.13 10.94
CA CYS A 8 59.63 -49.08 10.00
C CYS A 8 60.86 -48.53 9.27
N ASP A 9 61.04 -48.93 8.01
CA ASP A 9 62.19 -48.58 7.18
C ASP A 9 62.27 -47.08 6.84
N GLN A 10 61.11 -46.42 6.77
CA GLN A 10 61.00 -44.98 6.53
C GLN A 10 60.90 -44.14 7.81
N GLY A 11 61.08 -44.78 8.97
CA GLY A 11 60.85 -44.18 10.28
C GLY A 11 59.37 -44.05 10.62
N ARG A 12 59.08 -43.29 11.68
CA ARG A 12 57.71 -43.10 12.19
C ARG A 12 57.20 -41.69 11.88
N SER A 13 56.00 -41.61 11.30
CA SER A 13 55.33 -40.37 10.94
C SER A 13 54.04 -40.19 11.72
N SER A 14 53.70 -38.95 12.03
CA SER A 14 52.45 -38.57 12.69
C SER A 14 51.74 -37.49 11.89
N VAL A 15 50.50 -37.75 11.49
CA VAL A 15 49.64 -36.85 10.74
C VAL A 15 48.51 -36.40 11.66
N VAL A 16 48.42 -35.08 11.89
CA VAL A 16 47.31 -34.48 12.63
C VAL A 16 46.41 -33.79 11.63
N THR A 17 45.21 -34.33 11.42
CA THR A 17 44.16 -33.73 10.60
C THR A 17 43.33 -32.81 11.47
N VAL A 18 43.32 -31.52 11.15
CA VAL A 18 42.52 -30.54 11.88
C VAL A 18 41.19 -30.33 11.16
N ARG A 19 40.08 -30.37 11.90
CA ARG A 19 38.72 -30.21 11.38
C ARG A 19 37.97 -29.11 12.13
N CYS A 20 37.31 -28.23 11.38
CA CYS A 20 36.39 -27.25 11.93
C CYS A 20 35.17 -27.95 12.54
N SER A 21 34.91 -27.66 13.81
CA SER A 21 33.67 -28.02 14.48
C SER A 21 33.24 -26.88 15.43
N PRO A 22 32.21 -26.11 15.07
CA PRO A 22 31.80 -24.92 15.84
C PRO A 22 31.18 -25.26 17.20
N GLU A 23 30.75 -26.50 17.42
CA GLU A 23 30.20 -26.97 18.70
C GLU A 23 31.31 -27.33 19.71
N LYS A 24 32.55 -27.53 19.26
CA LYS A 24 33.68 -27.87 20.12
C LYS A 24 34.28 -26.61 20.78
N SER A 25 35.04 -26.82 21.85
CA SER A 25 35.80 -25.75 22.50
C SER A 25 36.88 -25.17 21.57
N GLU A 26 37.38 -23.97 21.88
CA GLU A 26 38.50 -23.35 21.15
C GLU A 26 39.77 -24.21 21.14
N ARG A 27 40.03 -24.92 22.25
CA ARG A 27 41.15 -25.88 22.36
C ARG A 27 40.88 -27.18 21.58
N GLY A 28 39.62 -27.44 21.26
CA GLY A 28 39.19 -28.64 20.57
C GLY A 28 39.36 -29.94 21.37
N GLU A 29 39.17 -31.05 20.67
CA GLU A 29 39.30 -32.41 21.17
C GLU A 29 40.13 -33.24 20.19
N LEU A 30 41.06 -34.04 20.72
CA LEU A 30 41.89 -34.94 19.94
C LEU A 30 41.29 -36.35 19.98
N SER A 31 41.02 -36.91 18.81
CA SER A 31 40.45 -38.24 18.64
C SER A 31 41.28 -39.05 17.63
N VAL A 32 41.08 -40.36 17.61
CA VAL A 32 41.69 -41.25 16.60
C VAL A 32 40.60 -41.76 15.65
N PRO A 33 40.93 -42.03 14.37
CA PRO A 33 39.96 -42.57 13.42
C PRO A 33 39.36 -43.90 13.89
N SER A 34 38.06 -44.10 13.69
CA SER A 34 37.37 -45.35 14.07
C SER A 34 37.90 -46.58 13.34
N SER A 35 38.48 -46.41 12.15
CA SER A 35 39.13 -47.47 11.38
C SER A 35 40.40 -48.00 12.04
N CYS A 36 41.10 -47.16 12.81
CA CYS A 36 42.36 -47.49 13.48
C CYS A 36 42.29 -47.03 14.95
N PRO A 37 41.72 -47.83 15.87
CA PRO A 37 41.53 -47.43 17.27
C PRO A 37 42.84 -47.22 18.05
N ALA A 38 43.96 -47.80 17.57
CA ALA A 38 45.29 -47.53 18.09
C ALA A 38 45.92 -46.23 17.53
N GLY A 39 45.17 -45.47 16.71
CA GLY A 39 45.69 -44.31 15.96
C GLY A 39 46.60 -44.69 14.80
N THR A 40 46.82 -45.98 14.55
CA THR A 40 47.66 -46.49 13.46
C THR A 40 47.14 -47.84 13.00
N CYS A 41 47.26 -48.12 11.70
CA CYS A 41 46.90 -49.42 11.11
C CYS A 41 48.13 -50.20 10.60
N ASP A 42 49.24 -49.51 10.33
CA ASP A 42 50.51 -50.07 9.82
C ASP A 42 51.62 -50.09 10.89
N GLY A 43 51.42 -49.45 12.05
CA GLY A 43 52.41 -49.34 13.14
C GLY A 43 53.51 -48.31 12.89
N CYS A 44 53.51 -47.65 11.73
CA CYS A 44 54.52 -46.68 11.32
C CYS A 44 53.94 -45.27 11.13
N THR A 45 52.67 -45.18 10.70
CA THR A 45 51.97 -43.93 10.46
C THR A 45 50.85 -43.75 11.48
N PHE A 46 50.94 -42.69 12.27
CA PHE A 46 49.95 -42.36 13.28
C PHE A 46 49.03 -41.25 12.77
N HIS A 47 47.73 -41.47 12.81
CA HIS A 47 46.69 -40.54 12.39
C HIS A 47 45.90 -40.05 13.60
N PHE A 48 45.82 -38.74 13.75
CA PHE A 48 45.01 -38.08 14.78
C PHE A 48 44.06 -37.08 14.12
N LEU A 49 42.83 -37.02 14.61
CA LEU A 49 41.82 -36.05 14.22
C LEU A 49 41.65 -35.04 15.35
N TRP A 50 41.92 -33.78 15.08
CA TRP A 50 41.73 -32.68 16.02
C TRP A 50 40.55 -31.82 15.58
N GLU A 51 39.45 -31.90 16.33
CA GLU A 51 38.24 -31.10 16.06
C GLU A 51 38.19 -29.90 16.98
N SER A 52 38.18 -28.68 16.42
CA SER A 52 38.11 -27.46 17.22
C SER A 52 37.25 -26.38 16.55
N ALA A 53 36.73 -25.45 17.37
CA ALA A 53 36.08 -24.24 16.86
C ALA A 53 37.10 -23.27 16.22
N SER A 54 38.34 -23.27 16.71
CA SER A 54 39.44 -22.43 16.21
C SER A 54 39.92 -22.82 14.80
N ALA A 55 39.61 -24.03 14.35
CA ALA A 55 39.88 -24.49 12.99
C ALA A 55 38.85 -23.97 11.96
N CYS A 56 37.77 -23.34 12.43
CA CYS A 56 36.75 -22.81 11.55
C CYS A 56 37.14 -21.45 10.96
N PRO A 57 36.69 -21.14 9.72
CA PRO A 57 36.82 -19.80 9.17
C PRO A 57 36.00 -18.78 9.97
N LEU A 58 36.35 -17.49 9.80
CA LEU A 58 35.61 -16.38 10.38
C LEU A 58 34.24 -16.21 9.70
N CYS A 59 33.20 -15.93 10.47
CA CYS A 59 31.86 -15.69 9.91
C CYS A 59 31.80 -14.37 9.14
N THR A 60 31.15 -14.39 7.99
CA THR A 60 30.86 -13.23 7.14
C THR A 60 29.36 -12.93 7.07
N GLU A 61 28.98 -11.89 6.33
CA GLU A 61 27.58 -11.55 6.09
C GLU A 61 26.84 -12.61 5.25
N ASP A 62 27.58 -13.41 4.48
CA ASP A 62 27.03 -14.50 3.67
C ASP A 62 26.64 -15.72 4.52
N ASP A 63 27.09 -15.80 5.77
CA ASP A 63 26.83 -16.96 6.64
C ASP A 63 25.51 -16.86 7.42
N TYR A 64 24.85 -15.70 7.38
CA TYR A 64 23.51 -15.52 7.94
C TYR A 64 22.50 -15.13 6.87
N HIS A 65 21.21 -15.30 7.18
CA HIS A 65 20.11 -14.85 6.35
C HIS A 65 19.11 -14.08 7.20
N GLN A 66 18.40 -13.16 6.56
CA GLN A 66 17.31 -12.44 7.21
C GLN A 66 16.01 -13.20 7.02
N ILE A 67 15.18 -13.19 8.06
CA ILE A 67 13.84 -13.72 8.11
C ILE A 67 12.92 -12.54 8.34
N GLU A 68 12.15 -12.20 7.32
CA GLU A 68 11.17 -11.14 7.40
C GLU A 68 9.92 -11.64 8.12
N GLY A 69 9.56 -10.97 9.20
CA GLY A 69 8.34 -11.24 9.95
C GLY A 69 7.10 -10.75 9.22
N VAL A 70 5.94 -11.02 9.80
CA VAL A 70 4.66 -10.54 9.28
C VAL A 70 4.43 -9.08 9.67
N CYS A 71 3.82 -8.30 8.78
CA CYS A 71 3.43 -6.92 9.06
C CYS A 71 2.29 -6.87 10.09
N LYS A 72 2.58 -6.42 11.31
CA LYS A 72 1.59 -6.26 12.40
C LYS A 72 1.49 -4.79 12.77
N ARG A 73 0.26 -4.24 12.71
CA ARG A 73 -0.01 -2.83 13.08
C ARG A 73 0.89 -1.81 12.35
N GLY A 74 1.30 -2.11 11.13
CA GLY A 74 2.17 -1.24 10.32
C GLY A 74 3.66 -1.36 10.61
N VAL A 75 4.08 -2.32 11.43
CA VAL A 75 5.50 -2.61 11.72
C VAL A 75 5.81 -4.06 11.34
N GLN A 76 6.92 -4.25 10.62
CA GLN A 76 7.47 -5.54 10.23
C GLN A 76 8.80 -5.73 10.95
N GLU A 77 8.92 -6.80 11.73
CA GLU A 77 10.17 -7.18 12.40
C GLU A 77 10.98 -8.11 11.48
N THR A 78 12.27 -7.84 11.32
CA THR A 78 13.21 -8.66 10.56
C THR A 78 14.24 -9.24 11.53
N LEU A 79 14.35 -10.57 11.52
CA LEU A 79 15.27 -11.33 12.36
C LEU A 79 16.43 -11.85 11.52
N PHE A 80 17.64 -11.88 12.07
CA PHE A 80 18.80 -12.47 11.39
C PHE A 80 19.12 -13.83 12.03
N VAL A 81 19.35 -14.85 11.22
CA VAL A 81 19.62 -16.23 11.67
C VAL A 81 20.76 -16.84 10.87
N TRP A 82 21.64 -17.61 11.53
CA TRP A 82 22.73 -18.34 10.88
C TRP A 82 22.19 -19.40 9.92
N LYS A 83 22.88 -19.62 8.80
CA LYS A 83 22.56 -20.72 7.87
C LYS A 83 22.96 -22.07 8.49
N GLU A 84 22.13 -23.09 8.29
CA GLU A 84 22.39 -24.45 8.75
C GLU A 84 23.02 -25.29 7.62
N PRO A 85 24.10 -26.04 7.87
CA PRO A 85 24.89 -26.10 9.11
C PRO A 85 25.83 -24.90 9.28
N LYS A 86 25.97 -24.39 10.51
CA LYS A 86 26.95 -23.33 10.82
C LYS A 86 28.36 -23.88 10.59
N LEU A 87 29.16 -23.24 9.74
CA LEU A 87 30.53 -23.71 9.43
C LEU A 87 31.61 -22.67 9.76
N CYS A 88 31.26 -21.65 10.54
CA CYS A 88 32.13 -20.52 10.85
C CYS A 88 32.08 -20.23 12.36
N THR A 89 33.14 -19.63 12.89
CA THR A 89 33.18 -19.12 14.27
C THR A 89 33.86 -17.76 14.32
N LYS A 90 33.47 -16.91 15.27
CA LYS A 90 33.97 -15.53 15.39
C LYS A 90 33.72 -14.73 14.10
N GLY A 91 34.31 -13.54 13.96
CA GLY A 91 34.09 -12.67 12.81
C GLY A 91 32.91 -11.71 13.03
N VAL A 92 32.05 -11.56 12.01
CA VAL A 92 30.90 -10.67 12.08
C VAL A 92 29.87 -11.22 13.09
N PRO A 93 29.45 -10.44 14.09
CA PRO A 93 28.39 -10.85 14.99
C PRO A 93 27.05 -10.87 14.26
N LEU A 94 26.13 -11.73 14.71
CA LEU A 94 24.79 -11.75 14.17
C LEU A 94 24.12 -10.38 14.44
N PRO A 95 23.61 -9.68 13.41
CA PRO A 95 23.00 -8.37 13.61
C PRO A 95 21.78 -8.45 14.53
N PRO A 96 21.51 -7.37 15.30
CA PRO A 96 20.30 -7.31 16.11
C PRO A 96 19.04 -7.28 15.22
N PRO A 97 17.89 -7.73 15.74
CA PRO A 97 16.62 -7.61 15.04
C PRO A 97 16.32 -6.15 14.69
N SER A 98 15.81 -5.93 13.48
CA SER A 98 15.40 -4.61 13.01
C SER A 98 13.88 -4.57 12.82
N SER A 99 13.29 -3.37 12.91
CA SER A 99 11.86 -3.17 12.66
C SER A 99 11.67 -2.05 11.63
N ALA A 100 10.93 -2.33 10.57
CA ALA A 100 10.65 -1.39 9.49
C ALA A 100 9.14 -1.13 9.36
N PRO A 101 8.73 0.07 8.89
CA PRO A 101 7.32 0.34 8.59
C PRO A 101 6.87 -0.50 7.39
N CYS A 102 5.65 -1.03 7.45
CA CYS A 102 5.08 -1.88 6.43
C CYS A 102 3.60 -1.57 6.17
N GLU A 103 3.13 -1.81 4.95
CA GLU A 103 1.73 -1.60 4.59
C GLU A 103 0.98 -2.94 4.54
N VAL A 104 0.09 -3.18 5.50
CA VAL A 104 -0.74 -4.40 5.58
C VAL A 104 -1.77 -4.51 4.45
N ILE A 105 -2.17 -3.38 3.85
CA ILE A 105 -3.20 -3.33 2.81
C ILE A 105 -2.53 -2.89 1.53
N ALA A 106 -2.47 -3.78 0.53
CA ALA A 106 -1.97 -3.43 -0.78
C ALA A 106 -2.70 -2.17 -1.31
N LEU A 107 -1.95 -1.16 -1.74
CA LEU A 107 -2.52 0.08 -2.31
C LEU A 107 -3.57 -0.23 -3.39
N TRP A 108 -3.37 -1.30 -4.15
CA TRP A 108 -4.31 -1.81 -5.15
C TRP A 108 -5.71 -2.14 -4.60
N LEU A 109 -5.82 -2.64 -3.36
CA LEU A 109 -7.11 -2.92 -2.71
C LEU A 109 -7.84 -1.62 -2.35
N LYS A 110 -7.11 -0.60 -1.87
CA LYS A 110 -7.69 0.73 -1.58
C LYS A 110 -8.18 1.40 -2.87
N VAL A 111 -7.37 1.36 -3.93
CA VAL A 111 -7.72 1.89 -5.24
C VAL A 111 -8.89 1.13 -5.84
N GLY A 112 -8.89 -0.21 -5.73
CA GLY A 112 -9.98 -1.06 -6.19
C GLY A 112 -11.32 -0.71 -5.55
N LEU A 113 -11.34 -0.48 -4.23
CA LEU A 113 -12.55 -0.08 -3.52
C LEU A 113 -13.07 1.29 -3.98
N GLY A 114 -12.17 2.26 -4.20
CA GLY A 114 -12.51 3.60 -4.69
C GLY A 114 -13.11 3.58 -6.10
N VAL A 115 -12.47 2.88 -7.04
CA VAL A 115 -12.96 2.76 -8.42
C VAL A 115 -14.30 2.03 -8.45
N GLY A 116 -14.45 0.95 -7.68
CA GLY A 116 -15.72 0.21 -7.57
C GLY A 116 -16.87 1.09 -7.08
N ALA A 117 -16.63 1.88 -6.02
CA ALA A 117 -17.63 2.81 -5.50
C ALA A 117 -18.03 3.88 -6.54
N ILE A 118 -17.06 4.48 -7.25
CA ILE A 118 -17.33 5.49 -8.28
C ILE A 118 -18.17 4.90 -9.42
N LYS A 119 -17.84 3.70 -9.90
CA LYS A 119 -18.59 3.03 -10.96
C LYS A 119 -20.02 2.70 -10.52
N ALA A 120 -20.20 2.20 -9.29
CA ALA A 120 -21.53 1.93 -8.75
C ALA A 120 -22.40 3.21 -8.70
N VAL A 121 -21.84 4.32 -8.20
CA VAL A 121 -22.55 5.61 -8.15
C VAL A 121 -22.90 6.12 -9.55
N LEU A 122 -21.97 6.05 -10.50
CA LEU A 122 -22.23 6.46 -11.88
C LEU A 122 -23.36 5.65 -12.52
N LEU A 123 -23.39 4.34 -12.30
CA LEU A 123 -24.45 3.48 -12.82
C LEU A 123 -25.82 3.84 -12.23
N VAL A 124 -25.90 4.08 -10.92
CA VAL A 124 -27.14 4.51 -10.25
C VAL A 124 -27.63 5.87 -10.76
N CYS A 125 -26.72 6.83 -10.96
CA CYS A 125 -27.08 8.13 -11.54
C CYS A 125 -27.62 7.99 -12.97
N LEU A 126 -27.01 7.14 -13.79
CA LEU A 126 -27.46 6.89 -15.16
C LEU A 126 -28.82 6.20 -15.19
N THR A 127 -29.06 5.18 -14.36
CA THR A 127 -30.37 4.51 -14.30
C THR A 127 -31.46 5.48 -13.89
N PHE A 128 -31.23 6.33 -12.88
CA PHE A 128 -32.19 7.37 -12.48
C PHE A 128 -32.42 8.42 -13.57
N TYR A 129 -31.36 8.83 -14.28
CA TYR A 129 -31.46 9.76 -15.40
C TYR A 129 -32.32 9.19 -16.53
N PHE A 130 -32.06 7.95 -16.95
CA PHE A 130 -32.84 7.27 -17.98
C PHE A 130 -34.30 7.08 -17.55
N TRP A 131 -34.55 6.69 -16.30
CA TRP A 131 -35.91 6.60 -15.75
C TRP A 131 -36.67 7.92 -15.85
N LYS A 132 -36.03 9.03 -15.43
CA LYS A 132 -36.63 10.36 -15.48
C LYS A 132 -36.89 10.82 -16.91
N LYS A 133 -35.97 10.52 -17.84
CA LYS A 133 -36.13 10.83 -19.27
C LYS A 133 -37.26 10.02 -19.90
N ASN A 134 -37.33 8.72 -19.61
CA ASN A 134 -38.37 7.83 -20.15
C ASN A 134 -39.76 8.24 -19.65
N LYS A 135 -39.92 8.49 -18.34
CA LYS A 135 -41.17 9.04 -17.77
C LYS A 135 -41.57 10.39 -18.39
N ARG A 136 -40.59 11.27 -18.69
CA ARG A 136 -40.86 12.56 -19.35
C ARG A 136 -41.31 12.38 -20.80
N LEU A 137 -40.78 11.38 -21.49
CA LEU A 137 -41.20 11.03 -22.85
C LEU A 137 -42.62 10.48 -22.82
N GLU A 138 -42.92 9.49 -21.98
CA GLU A 138 -44.28 8.96 -21.80
C GLU A 138 -45.29 10.06 -21.46
N TYR A 139 -44.95 10.97 -20.53
CA TYR A 139 -45.80 12.11 -20.18
C TYR A 139 -46.08 13.05 -21.37
N LYS A 140 -45.14 13.19 -22.32
CA LYS A 140 -45.35 13.99 -23.52
C LYS A 140 -46.20 13.27 -24.56
N TYR A 141 -45.97 11.97 -24.77
CA TYR A 141 -46.75 11.16 -25.72
C TYR A 141 -48.21 10.99 -25.25
N SER A 142 -48.44 10.80 -23.95
CA SER A 142 -49.79 10.72 -23.39
C SER A 142 -50.54 12.05 -23.51
N ARG A 143 -49.89 13.19 -23.28
CA ARG A 143 -50.50 14.51 -23.48
C ARG A 143 -50.87 14.79 -24.94
N LEU A 144 -50.03 14.39 -25.89
CA LEU A 144 -50.30 14.54 -27.33
C LEU A 144 -51.46 13.65 -27.77
N VAL A 145 -51.54 12.42 -27.28
CA VAL A 145 -52.67 11.52 -27.58
C VAL A 145 -53.96 12.04 -26.93
N MET A 146 -53.89 12.60 -25.72
CA MET A 146 -55.06 13.15 -25.03
C MET A 146 -55.54 14.47 -25.64
N SER A 147 -54.63 15.28 -26.22
CA SER A 147 -55.02 16.48 -26.99
C SER A 147 -55.50 16.14 -28.40
N ALA A 148 -54.86 15.19 -29.09
CA ALA A 148 -55.30 14.75 -30.42
C ALA A 148 -56.65 14.01 -30.36
N ASN A 149 -56.90 13.24 -29.30
CA ASN A 149 -58.22 12.62 -29.07
C ASN A 149 -59.28 13.66 -28.68
N LYS A 150 -58.89 14.81 -28.09
CA LYS A 150 -59.78 15.93 -27.78
C LYS A 150 -60.17 16.75 -29.02
N GLU A 151 -59.44 16.62 -30.13
CA GLU A 151 -59.71 17.31 -31.40
C GLU A 151 -60.53 16.46 -32.39
N CYS A 152 -60.91 15.22 -32.06
CA CYS A 152 -61.69 14.33 -32.93
C CYS A 152 -63.14 14.05 -32.49
N GLU A 153 -63.67 14.71 -31.46
CA GLU A 153 -65.12 14.69 -31.18
C GLU A 153 -65.74 16.08 -31.36
N LEU A 154 -66.31 16.30 -32.54
CA LEU A 154 -67.25 17.38 -32.85
C LEU A 154 -68.65 17.07 -32.27
N PRO A 155 -69.54 18.06 -32.15
CA PRO A 155 -70.10 18.51 -30.89
C PRO A 155 -71.48 17.90 -30.63
N ALA A 156 -71.76 17.55 -29.38
CA ALA A 156 -73.11 17.22 -28.94
C ALA A 156 -73.46 18.03 -27.69
N ALA A 157 -74.24 19.08 -27.95
CA ALA A 157 -75.34 19.62 -27.16
C ALA A 157 -75.09 20.22 -25.76
N ASP A 158 -75.37 21.52 -25.69
CA ASP A 158 -75.99 22.32 -24.63
C ASP A 158 -76.24 21.68 -23.25
N SER A 159 -75.60 22.27 -22.24
CA SER A 159 -76.26 22.61 -20.97
C SER A 159 -75.54 23.78 -20.30
N CYS A 160 -76.10 24.98 -20.46
CA CYS A 160 -75.73 26.15 -19.68
C CYS A 160 -76.23 26.00 -18.23
N ALA A 161 -75.35 26.10 -17.25
CA ALA A 161 -75.68 26.70 -15.96
C ALA A 161 -74.42 27.27 -15.29
N LEU A 162 -74.51 28.57 -14.98
CA LEU A 162 -73.65 29.38 -14.12
C LEU A 162 -72.40 29.99 -14.78
N ALA A 163 -72.56 31.28 -15.10
CA ALA A 163 -71.49 32.25 -15.11
C ALA A 163 -71.13 32.57 -13.65
N GLU A 164 -69.90 32.26 -13.25
CA GLU A 164 -69.15 33.05 -12.27
C GLU A 164 -67.78 33.28 -12.89
N GLY A 165 -67.47 34.55 -13.13
CA GLY A 165 -66.10 34.96 -13.36
C GLY A 165 -65.38 34.85 -12.04
N GLU A 166 -64.37 34.00 -11.98
CA GLU A 166 -63.29 34.13 -11.01
C GLU A 166 -62.03 33.63 -11.71
N GLU A 167 -61.19 34.59 -12.06
CA GLU A 167 -59.76 34.37 -12.15
C GLU A 167 -59.22 34.38 -10.73
N PRO A 168 -58.78 33.22 -10.19
CA PRO A 168 -57.75 33.22 -9.19
C PRO A 168 -56.41 33.02 -9.91
N ASP A 169 -55.64 34.10 -9.96
CA ASP A 169 -54.23 33.98 -9.61
C ASP A 169 -54.13 33.12 -8.35
N ASP A 170 -53.62 31.91 -8.50
CA ASP A 170 -52.98 31.18 -7.41
C ASP A 170 -51.59 30.76 -7.89
N ASP A 171 -50.70 31.76 -7.85
CA ASP A 171 -49.35 31.57 -7.35
C ASP A 171 -49.41 30.89 -5.97
N VAL A 172 -49.47 29.56 -5.96
CA VAL A 172 -49.03 28.79 -4.78
C VAL A 172 -47.84 27.96 -5.19
N VAL A 173 -46.70 28.61 -4.99
CA VAL A 173 -45.48 28.02 -4.48
C VAL A 173 -44.98 26.87 -5.35
N TYR A 174 -44.14 27.27 -6.29
CA TYR A 174 -42.93 26.53 -6.63
C TYR A 174 -42.33 26.00 -5.31
N THR A 175 -42.67 24.77 -4.90
CA THR A 175 -41.97 24.10 -3.82
C THR A 175 -40.58 23.82 -4.35
N GLN A 176 -39.73 24.82 -4.11
CA GLN A 176 -38.30 24.77 -3.95
C GLN A 176 -37.81 23.36 -3.64
N LYS A 177 -37.51 22.58 -4.68
CA LYS A 177 -36.53 21.50 -4.52
C LYS A 177 -35.19 22.18 -4.25
N PRO A 178 -34.48 21.88 -3.16
CA PRO A 178 -33.26 22.57 -2.80
C PRO A 178 -32.17 22.24 -3.83
N SER A 179 -32.08 23.08 -4.85
CA SER A 179 -30.98 23.12 -5.79
C SER A 179 -29.78 23.74 -5.07
N LEU A 180 -28.94 22.88 -4.49
CA LEU A 180 -27.62 23.24 -3.98
C LEU A 180 -26.69 23.86 -5.06
N LEU A 181 -27.15 23.92 -6.32
CA LEU A 181 -26.43 24.49 -7.46
C LEU A 181 -26.55 26.03 -7.54
N GLY A 182 -27.50 26.64 -6.82
CA GLY A 182 -27.58 28.11 -6.73
C GLY A 182 -26.49 28.72 -5.86
N LYS A 183 -26.06 28.03 -4.79
CA LYS A 183 -25.03 28.52 -3.86
C LYS A 183 -23.62 28.41 -4.42
N LEU A 184 -23.32 27.40 -5.24
CA LEU A 184 -21.99 27.25 -5.85
C LEU A 184 -21.70 28.34 -6.90
N ARG A 185 -22.73 28.90 -7.55
CA ARG A 185 -22.55 29.98 -8.53
C ARG A 185 -22.23 31.34 -7.89
N ALA A 186 -22.71 31.59 -6.68
CA ALA A 186 -22.40 32.82 -5.93
C ALA A 186 -20.98 32.84 -5.33
N ILE A 187 -20.38 31.67 -5.13
CA ILE A 187 -19.01 31.56 -4.60
C ILE A 187 -17.98 31.57 -5.75
N ALA A 188 -18.32 30.99 -6.91
CA ALA A 188 -17.45 31.00 -8.09
C ALA A 188 -17.31 32.40 -8.72
N ASN A 189 -18.41 33.17 -8.86
CA ASN A 189 -18.35 34.51 -9.47
C ASN A 189 -17.68 35.58 -8.57
N LYS A 190 -17.45 35.29 -7.27
CA LYS A 190 -16.81 36.23 -6.34
C LYS A 190 -15.28 36.08 -6.30
N HIS A 191 -14.72 35.06 -6.95
CA HIS A 191 -13.27 34.82 -7.03
C HIS A 191 -12.63 35.35 -8.33
N GLU A 192 -13.43 35.79 -9.31
CA GLU A 192 -12.92 36.26 -10.62
C GLU A 192 -12.88 37.80 -10.79
N VAL A 193 -13.27 38.60 -9.79
CA VAL A 193 -13.24 40.08 -9.87
C VAL A 193 -12.30 40.68 -8.81
N ALA A 194 -11.11 40.10 -8.68
CA ALA A 194 -10.08 40.60 -7.79
C ALA A 194 -8.69 40.57 -8.44
N GLU A 195 -8.59 40.78 -9.76
CA GLU A 195 -7.38 41.30 -10.40
C GLU A 195 -7.78 42.21 -11.57
N ASN A 196 -7.13 43.39 -11.69
CA ASN A 196 -7.19 44.37 -12.80
C ASN A 196 -8.41 45.32 -12.79
N SER A 197 -8.38 46.66 -12.78
CA SER A 197 -7.38 47.75 -12.79
C SER A 197 -8.20 49.07 -12.75
N GLU A 198 -7.93 49.99 -11.83
CA GLU A 198 -7.40 51.36 -12.03
C GLU A 198 -8.27 52.48 -12.67
N SER A 199 -8.15 53.67 -12.03
CA SER A 199 -8.22 55.05 -12.58
C SER A 199 -9.58 55.81 -12.57
N VAL A 200 -9.76 57.14 -12.35
CA VAL A 200 -8.98 58.33 -11.85
C VAL A 200 -9.93 59.58 -11.94
N GLN A 201 -9.64 60.66 -11.16
CA GLN A 201 -10.11 62.09 -11.22
C GLN A 201 -11.36 62.53 -10.39
N LEU A 202 -11.43 63.70 -9.74
CA LEU A 202 -10.54 64.84 -9.46
C LEU A 202 -11.12 65.73 -8.31
N ASN A 203 -10.22 66.49 -7.66
CA ASN A 203 -10.27 67.58 -6.65
C ASN A 203 -11.43 68.64 -6.76
N PRO A 204 -11.74 69.57 -5.80
CA PRO A 204 -10.89 70.31 -4.83
C PRO A 204 -11.43 70.40 -3.36
N GLN A 205 -10.69 70.75 -2.30
CA GLN A 205 -10.22 72.09 -1.91
C GLN A 205 -9.43 72.06 -0.57
N SER A 206 -8.39 72.92 -0.47
CA SER A 206 -7.87 73.74 0.65
C SER A 206 -8.07 73.28 2.12
N ASP A 207 -7.13 73.38 3.07
CA ASP A 207 -5.91 74.18 3.15
C ASP A 207 -5.11 73.74 4.39
N ARG A 208 -3.77 73.85 4.28
CA ARG A 208 -2.85 74.45 5.27
C ARG A 208 -2.80 73.87 6.69
N TRP A 209 -1.64 73.31 7.08
CA TRP A 209 -0.68 73.93 8.01
C TRP A 209 0.67 73.18 7.95
N VAL A 210 1.75 73.96 7.85
CA VAL A 210 3.16 73.57 7.97
C VAL A 210 3.69 74.26 9.22
N MET A 211 4.42 73.54 10.07
CA MET A 211 5.78 73.88 10.53
C MET A 211 6.17 73.08 11.77
N GLY A 212 7.43 72.67 11.80
CA GLY A 212 8.15 72.21 12.98
C GLY A 212 9.15 71.13 12.65
#